data_AF-A0A2W6EP39-F1
#
_entry.id   AF-A0A2W6EP39-F1
#
_cell.length_a   1.000
_cell.length_b   1.000
_cell.length_c   1.000
_cell.angle_alpha   90.00
_cell.angle_beta   90.00
_cell.angle_gamma   90.00
#
_symmetry.space_group_name_H-M   'P 1'
#
loop_
_entity.id
_entity.type
_entity.pdbx_description
1 polymer ?
#
loop_
_entity_poly.entity_id
_entity_poly.type
_entity_poly.pdbx_seq_one_letter_code
_entity_poly.pdbx_strand_id
1 'polypeptide(L)' 'MTAERADHVDRLADLLPVIVLACTACQLVYTPDPAAFGTGNTGCPRCGGWTWIAELAPHGGRP' A
#
# COMPACT_ATOMS: atom_id res chain seq x y z
N MET A 1 -19.47 -6.31 23.05
CA MET A 1 -19.63 -5.07 22.28
C MET A 1 -18.32 -4.57 21.63
N THR A 2 -17.13 -4.97 22.11
CA THR A 2 -15.83 -4.57 21.51
C THR A 2 -15.40 -5.44 20.31
N ALA A 3 -15.71 -6.74 20.32
CA ALA A 3 -15.31 -7.67 19.26
C ALA A 3 -16.03 -7.42 17.91
N GLU A 4 -17.35 -7.17 17.93
CA GLU A 4 -18.12 -6.80 16.73
C GLU A 4 -17.62 -5.50 16.08
N ARG A 5 -17.19 -4.54 16.90
CA ARG A 5 -16.62 -3.29 16.40
C ARG A 5 -15.28 -3.53 15.69
N ALA A 6 -14.43 -4.42 16.22
CA ALA A 6 -13.16 -4.77 15.60
C ALA A 6 -13.38 -5.47 14.24
N ASP A 7 -14.27 -6.47 14.19
CA ASP A 7 -14.64 -7.17 12.95
C ASP A 7 -15.16 -6.21 11.86
N HIS A 8 -15.98 -5.23 12.24
CA HIS A 8 -16.48 -4.23 11.30
C HIS A 8 -15.33 -3.36 10.75
N VAL A 9 -14.37 -2.96 11.59
CA VAL A 9 -13.22 -2.15 11.15
C VAL A 9 -12.34 -2.95 10.18
N ASP A 10 -12.08 -4.23 10.46
CA ASP A 10 -11.32 -5.10 9.56
C ASP A 10 -12.01 -5.26 8.19
N ARG A 11 -13.32 -5.51 8.20
CA ARG A 11 -14.11 -5.59 6.96
C ARG A 11 -14.13 -4.28 6.17
N LEU A 12 -14.11 -3.14 6.85
CA LEU A 12 -14.03 -1.85 6.17
C LEU A 12 -12.65 -1.65 5.54
N ALA A 13 -11.58 -2.08 6.21
CA ALA A 13 -10.23 -2.02 5.67
C ALA A 13 -10.08 -2.83 4.36
N ASP A 14 -10.71 -4.00 4.29
CA ASP A 14 -10.75 -4.83 3.07
C ASP A 14 -11.52 -4.18 1.89
N LEU A 15 -12.33 -3.14 2.13
CA LEU A 15 -13.08 -2.45 1.09
C LEU A 15 -12.39 -1.17 0.61
N LEU A 16 -11.40 -0.67 1.36
CA LEU A 16 -10.71 0.57 1.04
C LEU A 16 -9.68 0.33 -0.07
N PRO A 17 -9.49 1.30 -0.99
CA PRO A 17 -8.46 1.18 -2.00
C PRO A 17 -7.06 1.22 -1.37
N VAL A 18 -6.16 0.39 -1.91
CA VAL A 18 -4.73 0.38 -1.59
C VAL A 18 -3.95 1.22 -2.58
N ILE A 19 -2.79 1.71 -2.15
CA ILE A 19 -1.85 2.39 -3.03
C ILE A 19 -0.96 1.32 -3.67
N VAL A 20 -0.88 1.31 -5.00
CA VAL A 20 0.08 0.47 -5.74
C VAL A 20 1.13 1.38 -6.35
N LEU A 21 2.40 1.07 -6.10
CA LEU A 21 3.54 1.80 -6.66
C LEU A 21 4.31 0.93 -7.64
N ALA A 22 4.71 1.53 -8.76
CA ALA A 22 5.69 0.95 -9.68
C ALA A 22 7.01 1.72 -9.58
N CYS A 23 8.10 1.01 -9.29
CA CYS A 23 9.44 1.59 -9.27
C CYS A 23 9.97 1.75 -10.70
N THR A 24 10.25 2.98 -11.13
CA THR A 24 10.75 3.20 -12.50
C THR A 24 12.18 2.71 -12.72
N ALA A 25 12.96 2.52 -11.65
CA ALA A 25 14.34 2.03 -11.73
C ALA A 25 14.45 0.52 -11.95
N CYS A 26 13.65 -0.29 -11.24
CA CYS A 26 13.74 -1.76 -11.27
C CYS A 26 12.44 -2.47 -11.64
N GLN A 27 11.40 -1.71 -11.98
CA GLN A 27 10.10 -2.21 -12.44
C GLN A 27 9.36 -3.10 -11.42
N LEU A 28 9.71 -3.02 -10.13
CA LEU A 28 8.92 -3.65 -9.06
C LEU A 28 7.59 -2.92 -8.90
N VAL A 29 6.50 -3.68 -8.99
CA VAL A 29 5.15 -3.25 -8.56
C VAL A 29 4.92 -3.75 -7.13
N TYR A 30 4.53 -2.86 -6.22
CA TYR A 30 4.38 -3.21 -4.80
C TYR A 30 3.37 -2.30 -4.08
N THR A 31 2.81 -2.80 -2.99
CA THR A 31 1.94 -2.06 -2.07
C THR A 31 2.78 -1.59 -0.87
N PRO A 32 3.12 -0.30 -0.74
CA PRO A 32 3.83 0.21 0.42
C PRO A 32 2.91 0.26 1.65
N ASP A 33 3.51 0.21 2.84
CA ASP A 33 2.83 0.62 4.07
C ASP A 33 2.77 2.16 4.12
N PRO A 34 1.58 2.78 4.08
CA PRO A 34 1.47 4.23 4.15
C PRO A 34 2.04 4.84 5.43
N ALA A 35 2.08 4.10 6.53
CA ALA A 35 2.67 4.57 7.78
C ALA A 35 4.19 4.78 7.67
N ALA A 36 4.87 4.05 6.76
CA ALA A 36 6.30 4.19 6.54
C ALA A 36 6.68 5.53 5.90
N PHE A 37 5.77 6.18 5.15
CA PHE A 37 6.05 7.47 4.49
C PHE A 37 6.40 8.59 5.48
N GLY A 38 5.85 8.56 6.69
CA GLY A 38 6.12 9.56 7.73
C GLY A 38 7.58 9.59 8.20
N THR A 39 8.32 8.50 7.97
CA THR A 39 9.73 8.37 8.38
C THR A 39 10.73 8.75 7.27
N GLY A 40 10.25 9.16 6.10
CA GLY A 40 11.10 9.45 4.94
C GLY A 40 11.65 8.20 4.23
N ASN A 41 11.34 7.00 4.72
CA ASN A 41 11.67 5.75 4.05
C ASN A 41 10.69 5.46 2.90
N THR A 42 10.76 6.28 1.85
CA THR A 42 9.87 6.21 0.70
C THR A 42 10.49 5.44 -0.47
N GLY A 43 11.63 4.78 -0.27
CA GLY A 43 12.41 4.12 -1.31
C GLY A 43 11.87 2.74 -1.69
N CYS A 44 12.30 2.23 -2.85
CA CYS A 44 11.82 0.96 -3.37
C CYS A 44 12.40 -0.15 -2.50
N PRO A 45 11.60 -1.09 -1.98
CA PRO A 45 12.11 -2.13 -1.08
C PRO A 45 13.14 -3.06 -1.75
N ARG A 46 13.20 -3.07 -3.09
CA ARG A 46 14.16 -3.86 -3.86
C ARG A 46 15.46 -3.11 -4.16
N CYS A 47 15.40 -1.84 -4.57
CA CYS A 47 16.58 -1.12 -5.09
C CYS A 47 16.87 0.24 -4.45
N GLY A 48 16.02 0.73 -3.55
CA GLY A 48 16.17 2.05 -2.91
C GLY A 48 15.99 3.26 -3.83
N GLY A 49 15.50 3.09 -5.06
CA GLY A 49 15.22 4.21 -6.00
C GLY A 49 14.12 5.17 -5.51
N TRP A 50 13.94 6.34 -6.15
CA TRP A 50 13.13 7.46 -5.63
C TRP A 50 12.02 8.00 -6.56
N THR A 51 11.72 7.32 -7.68
CA THR A 51 10.68 7.76 -8.64
C THR A 51 9.61 6.68 -8.83
N TRP A 52 8.34 7.08 -8.73
CA TRP A 52 7.16 6.19 -8.71
C TRP A 52 6.11 6.59 -9.73
N ILE A 53 5.39 5.61 -10.22
CA ILE A 53 4.01 5.78 -10.72
C ILE A 53 3.09 5.20 -9.65
N ALA A 54 2.04 5.93 -9.27
CA ALA A 54 1.11 5.54 -8.22
C ALA A 54 -0.32 5.41 -8.77
N GLU A 55 -0.99 4.35 -8.37
CA GLU A 55 -2.41 4.11 -8.67
C GLU A 55 -3.15 3.69 -7.40
N LEU A 56 -4.43 4.06 -7.30
CA LEU A 56 -5.35 3.53 -6.29
C LEU A 56 -6.04 2.29 -6.86
N ALA A 57 -5.84 1.15 -6.22
CA ALA A 57 -6.43 -0.13 -6.62
C ALA A 57 -7.38 -0.65 -5.54
N PRO A 58 -8.43 -1.42 -5.88
CA PRO A 58 -9.23 -2.12 -4.88
C PRO A 58 -8.36 -3.12 -4.09
N HIS A 59 -8.62 -3.25 -2.79
CA HIS A 59 -7.96 -4.27 -1.95
C HIS A 59 -8.23 -5.67 -2.54
N GLY A 60 -7.17 -6.47 -2.74
CA GLY A 60 -7.28 -7.79 -3.38
C GLY A 60 -7.34 -7.77 -4.92
N GLY A 61 -7.24 -6.60 -5.56
CA GLY A 61 -7.03 -6.49 -7.00
C GLY A 61 -5.66 -7.06 -7.37
N ARG A 62 -5.64 -8.20 -8.06
CA ARG A 62 -4.42 -8.75 -8.66
C ARG A 62 -3.85 -7.73 -9.67
N PRO A 63 -2.53 -7.45 -9.62
CA PRO A 63 -1.88 -6.50 -10.55
C PRO A 63 -1.96 -6.96 -12.00
#